data_AF-A0A509L2T6-F1
#
_entry.id   AF-A0A509L2T6-F1
#
_cell.length_a   1.000
_cell.length_b   1.000
_cell.length_c   1.000
_cell.angle_alpha   90.00
_cell.angle_beta   90.00
_cell.angle_gamma   90.00
#
_symmetry.space_group_name_H-M   'P 1'
#
loop_
_entity.id
_entity.type
_entity.pdbx_description
1 polymer ?
#
loop_
_entity_poly.entity_id
_entity_poly.type
_entity_poly.pdbx_seq_one_letter_code
_entity_poly.pdbx_strand_id
1 'polypeptide(L)'
;MNSIQNTDVDVLVVGGGIAGLQTALDLGDQGYHVAIVEKDATIGGKMIRLSKVFPTLDCASCITTPKMAAAAHHENISLYTYCDINKLTRDGQIITAGITQRPRYVDPDKCIGCRQCEYNCPVYVSDVEQGGFSATKAISIPFSNAIPQLAVLDVENCMLCGKCEKVCPTQAIDYFQEPNTFSLTAKTAVLTTGFELTSVADKHQYGKGEIPNVIDSLQMERL
;
A
#
# COMPACT_ATOMS: atom_id res chain seq x y z
N MET A 1 4.48 -29.24 -2.52
CA MET A 1 5.74 -28.62 -2.95
C MET A 1 5.37 -27.47 -3.86
N ASN A 2 5.13 -26.28 -3.31
CA ASN A 2 4.73 -25.12 -4.10
C ASN A 2 5.97 -24.61 -4.84
N SER A 3 5.94 -24.77 -6.16
CA SER A 3 6.91 -24.18 -7.07
C SER A 3 7.03 -22.69 -6.80
N ILE A 4 8.24 -22.23 -6.53
CA ILE A 4 8.60 -20.81 -6.56
C ILE A 4 8.27 -20.32 -7.97
N GLN A 5 7.15 -19.61 -8.14
CA GLN A 5 6.82 -18.99 -9.41
C GLN A 5 7.78 -17.81 -9.61
N ASN A 6 8.92 -18.06 -10.25
CA ASN A 6 9.77 -17.01 -10.77
C ASN A 6 9.01 -16.31 -11.91
N THR A 7 8.56 -15.10 -11.64
CA THR A 7 8.06 -14.21 -12.69
C THR A 7 9.23 -13.35 -13.15
N ASP A 8 9.59 -13.47 -14.43
CA ASP A 8 10.66 -12.68 -15.04
C ASP A 8 10.07 -11.40 -15.62
N VAL A 9 10.61 -10.26 -15.21
CA VAL A 9 10.20 -8.93 -15.67
C VAL A 9 11.41 -8.17 -16.18
N ASP A 10 11.21 -7.13 -16.99
CA ASP A 10 12.34 -6.31 -17.43
C ASP A 10 12.81 -5.36 -16.33
N VAL A 11 11.85 -4.75 -15.62
CA VAL A 11 12.13 -3.74 -14.60
C VAL A 11 11.34 -3.98 -13.32
N LEU A 12 12.03 -3.92 -12.18
CA LEU A 12 11.44 -3.92 -10.85
C LEU A 12 11.39 -2.49 -10.29
N VAL A 13 10.20 -1.99 -9.99
CA VAL A 13 9.99 -0.70 -9.31
C VAL A 13 9.67 -0.97 -7.85
N VAL A 14 10.48 -0.41 -6.94
CA VAL A 14 10.34 -0.58 -5.50
C VAL A 14 9.71 0.66 -4.89
N GLY A 15 8.41 0.57 -4.57
CA GLY A 15 7.58 1.65 -4.04
C GLY A 15 6.64 2.23 -5.09
N GLY A 16 5.34 2.11 -4.86
CA GLY A 16 4.23 2.58 -5.69
C GLY A 16 3.73 3.99 -5.34
N GLY A 17 4.62 4.86 -4.88
CA GLY A 17 4.36 6.31 -4.79
C GLY A 17 4.39 6.99 -6.17
N ILE A 18 4.15 8.30 -6.22
CA ILE A 18 4.08 9.05 -7.49
C ILE A 18 5.30 8.84 -8.42
N ALA A 19 6.50 8.77 -7.85
CA ALA A 19 7.73 8.54 -8.62
C ALA A 19 7.79 7.13 -9.23
N GLY A 20 7.40 6.10 -8.47
CA GLY A 20 7.36 4.73 -8.94
C GLY A 20 6.25 4.50 -9.96
N LEU A 21 5.07 5.09 -9.74
CA LEU A 21 3.97 5.05 -10.69
C LEU A 21 4.35 5.68 -12.03
N GLN A 22 4.98 6.86 -12.01
CA GLN A 22 5.46 7.50 -13.23
C GLN A 22 6.49 6.63 -13.95
N THR A 23 7.47 6.12 -13.21
CA THR A 23 8.51 5.24 -13.75
C THR A 23 7.92 4.01 -14.43
N ALA A 24 6.96 3.36 -13.77
CA ALA A 24 6.32 2.16 -14.29
C ALA A 24 5.48 2.44 -15.54
N LEU A 25 4.72 3.54 -15.55
CA LEU A 25 3.93 3.95 -16.71
C LEU A 25 4.81 4.26 -17.91
N ASP A 26 5.85 5.07 -17.75
CA ASP A 26 6.73 5.46 -18.85
C ASP A 26 7.46 4.25 -19.47
N LEU A 27 7.85 3.27 -18.65
CA LEU A 27 8.47 2.03 -19.11
C LEU A 27 7.45 1.05 -19.70
N GLY A 28 6.27 0.95 -19.11
CA GLY A 28 5.17 0.12 -19.60
C GLY A 28 4.69 0.56 -20.98
N ASP A 29 4.56 1.88 -21.20
CA ASP A 29 4.19 2.50 -22.49
C ASP A 29 5.25 2.25 -23.57
N GLN A 30 6.52 2.03 -23.18
CA GLN A 30 7.60 1.63 -24.08
C GLN A 30 7.62 0.12 -24.37
N GLY A 31 6.71 -0.65 -23.79
CA GLY A 31 6.59 -2.10 -24.01
C GLY A 31 7.44 -2.96 -23.08
N TYR A 32 8.04 -2.39 -22.02
CA TYR A 32 8.76 -3.19 -21.03
C TYR A 32 7.80 -3.79 -20.00
N HIS A 33 8.04 -5.03 -19.59
CA HIS A 33 7.30 -5.63 -18.50
C HIS A 33 7.83 -5.12 -17.15
N VAL A 34 6.97 -4.44 -16.39
CA VAL A 34 7.32 -3.79 -15.13
C VAL A 34 6.58 -4.42 -13.97
N ALA A 35 7.29 -4.79 -12.90
CA ALA A 35 6.67 -5.13 -11.62
C ALA A 35 6.78 -3.95 -10.65
N ILE A 36 5.67 -3.51 -10.08
CA ILE A 36 5.66 -2.57 -8.95
C ILE A 36 5.48 -3.37 -7.66
N VAL A 37 6.40 -3.22 -6.72
CA VAL A 37 6.30 -3.81 -5.39
C VAL A 37 6.09 -2.69 -4.37
N GLU A 38 4.93 -2.69 -3.72
CA GLU A 38 4.49 -1.69 -2.74
C GLU A 38 4.33 -2.33 -1.36
N LYS A 39 4.90 -1.66 -0.36
CA LYS A 39 4.85 -2.05 1.05
C LYS A 39 3.44 -1.90 1.60
N ASP A 40 2.78 -0.78 1.30
CA ASP A 40 1.44 -0.49 1.78
C ASP A 40 0.39 -1.35 1.06
N ALA A 41 -0.81 -1.44 1.64
CA ALA A 41 -1.91 -2.22 1.08
C ALA A 41 -2.46 -1.65 -0.25
N THR A 42 -2.04 -0.44 -0.61
CA THR A 42 -2.48 0.37 -1.75
C THR A 42 -1.31 1.20 -2.28
N ILE A 43 -1.33 1.51 -3.56
CA ILE A 43 -0.43 2.47 -4.19
C ILE A 43 -0.89 3.92 -3.94
N GLY A 44 -0.03 4.88 -4.29
CA GLY A 44 -0.26 6.33 -4.16
C GLY A 44 0.79 7.02 -3.29
N GLY A 45 1.39 6.29 -2.34
CA GLY A 45 2.44 6.78 -1.45
C GLY A 45 2.00 7.98 -0.61
N LYS A 46 2.94 8.84 -0.21
CA LYS A 46 2.61 10.02 0.62
C LYS A 46 1.78 11.08 -0.14
N MET A 47 1.88 11.15 -1.47
CA MET A 47 1.21 12.18 -2.27
C MET A 47 -0.33 12.07 -2.19
N ILE A 48 -0.88 10.85 -2.21
CA ILE A 48 -2.34 10.67 -2.09
C ILE A 48 -2.89 11.13 -0.74
N ARG A 49 -2.02 11.25 0.27
CA ARG A 49 -2.36 11.71 1.62
C ARG A 49 -2.35 13.24 1.75
N LEU A 50 -1.89 13.97 0.74
CA LEU A 50 -1.94 15.43 0.73
C LEU A 50 -3.33 15.92 0.33
N SER A 51 -3.73 17.07 0.85
CA SER A 51 -4.94 17.78 0.43
C SER A 51 -4.72 18.43 -0.93
N LYS A 52 -3.66 19.25 -1.02
CA LYS A 52 -3.32 20.02 -2.23
C LYS A 52 -1.82 19.96 -2.52
N VAL A 53 -1.45 20.24 -3.76
CA VAL A 53 -0.04 20.34 -4.18
C VAL A 53 0.30 21.73 -4.67
N PHE A 54 1.35 22.32 -4.12
CA PHE A 54 1.87 23.61 -4.58
C PHE A 54 2.68 23.43 -5.88
N PRO A 55 2.82 24.48 -6.72
CA PRO A 55 2.28 25.84 -6.56
C PRO A 55 0.84 26.02 -7.09
N THR A 56 0.30 25.06 -7.84
CA THR A 56 -0.99 25.19 -8.52
C THR A 56 -2.18 25.08 -7.57
N LEU A 57 -1.98 24.50 -6.39
CA LEU A 57 -3.02 24.23 -5.38
C LEU A 57 -4.10 23.26 -5.88
N ASP A 58 -3.75 22.42 -6.85
CA ASP A 58 -4.58 21.32 -7.31
C ASP A 58 -4.75 20.30 -6.19
N CYS A 59 -5.89 19.61 -6.17
CA CYS A 59 -6.10 18.49 -5.26
C CYS A 59 -5.12 17.37 -5.60
N ALA A 60 -4.43 16.82 -4.60
CA ALA A 60 -3.41 15.78 -4.84
C ALA A 60 -4.04 14.52 -5.47
N SER A 61 -5.22 14.12 -4.99
CA SER A 61 -5.97 12.98 -5.56
C SER A 61 -6.31 13.16 -7.04
N CYS A 62 -6.58 14.40 -7.49
CA CYS A 62 -6.86 14.67 -8.90
C CYS A 62 -5.67 14.35 -9.83
N ILE A 63 -4.45 14.34 -9.31
CA ILE A 63 -3.24 14.02 -10.08
C ILE A 63 -2.82 12.55 -9.84
N THR A 64 -2.88 12.09 -8.60
CA THR A 64 -2.36 10.77 -8.22
C THR A 64 -3.32 9.64 -8.60
N THR A 65 -4.63 9.79 -8.37
CA THR A 65 -5.60 8.71 -8.65
C THR A 65 -5.64 8.29 -10.11
N PRO A 66 -5.61 9.19 -11.12
CA PRO A 66 -5.53 8.78 -12.52
C PRO A 66 -4.29 7.94 -12.83
N LYS A 67 -3.13 8.27 -12.24
CA LYS A 67 -1.90 7.47 -12.41
C LYS A 67 -1.97 6.12 -11.72
N MET A 68 -2.58 6.07 -10.53
CA MET A 68 -2.81 4.81 -9.84
C MET A 68 -3.71 3.89 -10.68
N ALA A 69 -4.81 4.42 -11.23
CA ALA A 69 -5.72 3.68 -12.09
C ALA A 69 -5.04 3.24 -13.40
N ALA A 70 -4.29 4.13 -14.05
CA ALA A 70 -3.53 3.80 -15.25
C ALA A 70 -2.56 2.65 -14.99
N ALA A 71 -1.76 2.73 -13.92
CA ALA A 71 -0.78 1.70 -13.59
C ALA A 71 -1.43 0.34 -13.26
N ALA A 72 -2.57 0.35 -12.56
CA ALA A 72 -3.28 -0.87 -12.17
C ALA A 72 -3.99 -1.58 -13.34
N HIS A 73 -4.30 -0.86 -14.42
CA HIS A 73 -4.97 -1.41 -15.61
C HIS A 73 -4.04 -1.52 -16.84
N HIS A 74 -2.75 -1.24 -16.67
CA HIS A 74 -1.79 -1.28 -17.76
C HIS A 74 -1.35 -2.72 -18.04
N GLU A 75 -1.40 -3.15 -19.32
CA GLU A 75 -1.11 -4.53 -19.73
C GLU A 75 0.32 -5.01 -19.40
N ASN A 76 1.29 -4.10 -19.46
CA ASN A 76 2.70 -4.40 -19.16
C ASN A 76 3.09 -4.18 -17.69
N ILE A 77 2.17 -3.80 -16.79
CA ILE A 77 2.47 -3.51 -15.39
C ILE A 77 1.81 -4.55 -14.48
N SER A 78 2.62 -5.23 -13.68
CA SER A 78 2.16 -6.13 -12.62
C SER A 78 2.30 -5.45 -11.26
N LEU A 79 1.19 -5.37 -10.51
CA LEU A 79 1.15 -4.69 -9.22
C LEU A 79 1.13 -5.70 -8.06
N TYR A 80 2.14 -5.62 -7.20
CA TYR A 80 2.24 -6.39 -5.96
C TYR A 80 2.15 -5.42 -4.77
N THR A 81 1.04 -5.45 -4.06
CA THR A 81 0.79 -4.60 -2.88
C THR A 81 0.79 -5.42 -1.60
N TYR A 82 1.04 -4.73 -0.50
CA TYR A 82 1.18 -5.34 0.82
C TYR A 82 2.39 -6.29 0.90
N CYS A 83 3.48 -5.91 0.25
CA CYS A 83 4.67 -6.72 0.04
C CYS A 83 5.92 -6.08 0.65
N ASP A 84 6.64 -6.84 1.47
CA ASP A 84 7.96 -6.45 1.96
C ASP A 84 9.05 -7.06 1.07
N ILE A 85 10.04 -6.28 0.68
CA ILE A 85 11.26 -6.79 0.02
C ILE A 85 12.26 -7.14 1.10
N ASN A 86 12.51 -8.43 1.28
CA ASN A 86 13.42 -8.95 2.30
C ASN A 86 14.88 -8.90 1.82
N LYS A 87 15.10 -9.09 0.52
CA LYS A 87 16.43 -9.21 -0.06
C LYS A 87 16.44 -8.75 -1.51
N LEU A 88 17.45 -7.98 -1.89
CA LEU A 88 17.74 -7.63 -3.27
C LEU A 88 19.18 -8.02 -3.59
N THR A 89 19.37 -8.98 -4.49
CA THR A 89 20.69 -9.43 -4.92
C THR A 89 20.88 -9.21 -6.40
N ARG A 90 22.11 -8.88 -6.81
CA ARG A 90 22.49 -8.77 -8.21
C ARG A 90 23.55 -9.81 -8.55
N ASP A 91 23.28 -10.61 -9.56
CA ASP A 91 24.23 -11.53 -10.17
C ASP A 91 24.41 -11.17 -11.65
N GLY A 92 25.54 -10.55 -11.97
CA GLY A 92 25.79 -9.96 -13.29
C GLY A 92 24.75 -8.91 -13.69
N GLN A 93 23.94 -9.25 -14.70
CA GLN A 93 22.87 -8.38 -15.22
C GLN A 93 21.48 -8.72 -14.66
N ILE A 94 21.36 -9.76 -13.85
CA ILE A 94 20.08 -10.17 -13.28
C ILE A 94 20.02 -9.71 -11.82
N ILE A 95 18.89 -9.10 -11.47
CA ILE A 95 18.52 -8.71 -10.13
C ILE A 95 17.43 -9.67 -9.67
N THR A 96 17.61 -10.26 -8.50
CA THR A 96 16.61 -11.11 -7.85
C THR A 96 16.14 -10.44 -6.58
N ALA A 97 14.83 -10.21 -6.49
CA ALA A 97 14.15 -9.70 -5.30
C ALA A 97 13.42 -10.83 -4.59
N GLY A 98 13.75 -11.07 -3.33
CA GLY A 98 12.97 -11.92 -2.43
C GLY A 98 11.89 -11.08 -1.76
N ILE A 99 10.63 -11.45 -1.96
CA ILE A 99 9.46 -10.69 -1.54
C ILE A 99 8.59 -11.55 -0.63
N THR A 100 8.10 -10.96 0.44
CA THR A 100 7.08 -11.54 1.31
C THR A 100 5.82 -10.70 1.21
N GLN A 101 4.76 -11.27 0.64
CA GLN A 101 3.43 -10.65 0.68
C GLN A 101 2.76 -10.99 2.00
N ARG A 102 2.39 -9.95 2.75
CA ARG A 102 1.72 -10.09 4.04
C ARG A 102 0.28 -10.59 3.83
N PRO A 103 -0.26 -11.41 4.75
CA PRO A 103 -1.65 -11.85 4.65
C PRO A 103 -2.58 -10.66 4.93
N ARG A 104 -3.49 -10.39 4.01
CA ARG A 104 -4.58 -9.43 4.21
C ARG A 104 -5.70 -10.00 5.09
N TYR A 105 -5.69 -11.32 5.27
CA TYR A 105 -6.79 -12.17 5.75
C TYR A 105 -8.08 -11.97 4.96
N VAL A 106 -7.89 -11.57 3.71
CA VAL A 106 -8.93 -11.30 2.73
C VAL A 106 -8.38 -11.77 1.40
N ASP A 107 -9.08 -12.72 0.78
CA ASP A 107 -8.79 -13.25 -0.54
C ASP A 107 -8.96 -12.12 -1.58
N PRO A 108 -7.87 -11.70 -2.25
CA PRO A 108 -7.89 -10.58 -3.19
C PRO A 108 -8.75 -10.86 -4.43
N ASP A 109 -8.92 -12.12 -4.84
CA ASP A 109 -9.66 -12.50 -6.04
C ASP A 109 -11.18 -12.53 -5.77
N LYS A 110 -11.58 -12.78 -4.51
CA LYS A 110 -12.99 -12.78 -4.10
C LYS A 110 -13.47 -11.43 -3.59
N CYS A 111 -12.58 -10.57 -3.11
CA CYS A 111 -12.97 -9.31 -2.51
C CYS A 111 -13.42 -8.29 -3.56
N ILE A 112 -14.63 -7.77 -3.40
CA ILE A 112 -15.22 -6.77 -4.31
C ILE A 112 -15.20 -5.34 -3.75
N GLY A 113 -14.47 -5.08 -2.66
CA GLY A 113 -14.31 -3.73 -2.11
C GLY A 113 -15.60 -3.06 -1.58
N CYS A 114 -16.65 -3.82 -1.28
CA CYS A 114 -17.97 -3.28 -0.90
C CYS A 114 -18.09 -2.69 0.51
N ARG A 115 -17.05 -2.82 1.36
CA ARG A 115 -16.96 -2.30 2.74
C ARG A 115 -17.98 -2.82 3.76
N GLN A 116 -18.78 -3.83 3.44
CA GLN A 116 -19.73 -4.41 4.40
C GLN A 116 -19.04 -4.94 5.66
N CYS A 117 -17.85 -5.55 5.52
CA CYS A 117 -17.04 -6.00 6.65
C CYS A 117 -16.61 -4.85 7.58
N GLU A 118 -16.24 -3.71 7.01
CA GLU A 118 -15.81 -2.49 7.72
C GLU A 118 -16.97 -1.93 8.54
N TYR A 119 -18.13 -1.70 7.91
CA TYR A 119 -19.31 -1.14 8.59
C TYR A 119 -19.83 -2.00 9.75
N ASN A 120 -19.67 -3.32 9.66
CA ASN A 120 -20.13 -4.25 10.69
C ASN A 120 -19.06 -4.60 11.75
N CYS A 121 -17.83 -4.11 11.58
CA CYS A 121 -16.76 -4.34 12.55
C CYS A 121 -17.01 -3.52 13.84
N PRO A 122 -17.07 -4.17 15.02
CA PRO A 122 -17.30 -3.47 16.28
C PRO A 122 -16.02 -2.85 16.86
N VAL A 123 -14.85 -3.22 16.34
CA VAL A 123 -13.55 -2.77 16.85
C VAL A 123 -13.16 -1.47 16.17
N TYR A 124 -12.80 -0.47 16.98
CA TYR A 124 -12.20 0.78 16.54
C TYR A 124 -10.70 0.75 16.82
N VAL A 125 -9.91 1.16 15.83
CA VAL A 125 -8.44 1.22 15.88
C VAL A 125 -8.03 2.63 15.48
N SER A 126 -6.93 3.15 16.05
CA SER A 126 -6.39 4.45 15.65
C SER A 126 -6.02 4.43 14.16
N ASP A 127 -6.48 5.43 13.40
CA ASP A 127 -6.20 5.53 11.99
C ASP A 127 -4.88 6.29 11.75
N VAL A 128 -3.81 5.54 11.50
CA VAL A 128 -2.48 6.07 11.23
C VAL A 128 -2.44 6.87 9.92
N GLU A 129 -3.28 6.52 8.94
CA GLU A 129 -3.36 7.25 7.66
C GLU A 129 -3.96 8.65 7.85
N GLN A 130 -4.71 8.85 8.93
CA GLN A 130 -5.31 10.11 9.34
C GLN A 130 -4.55 10.80 10.47
N GLY A 131 -3.25 10.48 10.62
CA GLY A 131 -2.39 11.09 11.62
C GLY A 131 -2.74 10.74 13.07
N GLY A 132 -3.57 9.72 13.29
CA GLY A 132 -4.07 9.31 14.60
C GLY A 132 -5.20 10.16 15.17
N PHE A 133 -5.80 11.05 14.37
CA PHE A 133 -6.91 11.92 14.82
C PHE A 133 -8.29 11.29 14.67
N SER A 134 -8.42 10.23 13.87
CA SER A 134 -9.65 9.47 13.71
C SER A 134 -9.45 8.01 14.04
N ALA A 135 -10.56 7.29 14.19
CA ALA A 135 -10.55 5.85 14.31
C ALA A 135 -11.00 5.21 13.00
N THR A 136 -10.33 4.14 12.61
CA THR A 136 -10.76 3.19 11.58
C THR A 136 -11.24 1.90 12.24
N LYS A 137 -11.56 0.90 11.43
CA LYS A 137 -12.01 -0.42 11.86
C LYS A 137 -10.86 -1.42 11.74
N ALA A 138 -10.88 -2.46 12.58
CA ALA A 138 -9.90 -3.54 12.50
C ALA A 138 -9.90 -4.27 11.16
N ILE A 139 -10.98 -4.19 10.39
CA ILE A 139 -10.99 -4.55 8.96
C ILE A 139 -11.52 -3.37 8.18
N SER A 140 -10.74 -2.89 7.21
CA SER A 140 -11.06 -1.68 6.47
C SER A 140 -10.43 -1.68 5.09
N ILE A 141 -10.97 -0.84 4.20
CA ILE A 141 -10.26 -0.44 2.99
C ILE A 141 -9.39 0.77 3.34
N PRO A 142 -8.09 0.80 2.99
CA PRO A 142 -7.16 1.82 3.48
C PRO A 142 -7.65 3.26 3.36
N PHE A 143 -8.27 3.61 2.23
CA PHE A 143 -8.96 4.88 2.02
C PHE A 143 -9.97 4.78 0.86
N SER A 144 -10.78 5.83 0.64
CA SER A 144 -11.91 5.84 -0.31
C SER A 144 -11.55 5.43 -1.74
N ASN A 145 -10.47 5.96 -2.28
CA ASN A 145 -9.95 5.75 -3.63
C ASN A 145 -8.70 4.86 -3.67
N ALA A 146 -8.56 3.94 -2.70
CA ALA A 146 -7.42 3.02 -2.63
C ALA A 146 -7.38 2.09 -3.85
N ILE A 147 -6.18 1.80 -4.35
CA ILE A 147 -5.94 0.89 -5.46
C ILE A 147 -4.83 -0.09 -5.04
N PRO A 148 -5.08 -1.41 -5.02
CA PRO A 148 -6.37 -2.04 -5.30
C PRO A 148 -7.38 -1.77 -4.17
N GLN A 149 -8.68 -1.81 -4.50
CA GLN A 149 -9.77 -1.52 -3.55
C GLN A 149 -10.09 -2.76 -2.69
N LEU A 150 -9.10 -3.27 -1.97
CA LEU A 150 -9.17 -4.49 -1.17
C LEU A 150 -9.17 -4.17 0.32
N ALA A 151 -10.00 -4.90 1.07
CA ALA A 151 -9.98 -4.83 2.53
C ALA A 151 -8.73 -5.50 3.10
N VAL A 152 -8.27 -5.01 4.25
CA VAL A 152 -7.18 -5.60 5.04
C VAL A 152 -7.65 -5.73 6.48
N LEU A 153 -7.39 -6.89 7.08
CA LEU A 153 -7.63 -7.14 8.49
C LEU A 153 -6.34 -6.88 9.29
N ASP A 154 -6.45 -5.96 10.24
CA ASP A 154 -5.49 -5.78 11.32
C ASP A 154 -5.75 -6.83 12.40
N VAL A 155 -4.94 -7.88 12.40
CA VAL A 155 -5.04 -8.98 13.37
C VAL A 155 -4.55 -8.63 14.76
N GLU A 156 -3.71 -7.60 14.92
CA GLU A 156 -3.20 -7.19 16.23
C GLU A 156 -4.33 -6.61 17.08
N ASN A 157 -5.27 -5.90 16.45
CA ASN A 157 -6.42 -5.31 17.11
C ASN A 157 -7.72 -6.12 16.93
N CYS A 158 -7.77 -7.10 16.02
CA CYS A 158 -8.96 -7.91 15.79
C CYS A 158 -9.31 -8.80 16.99
N MET A 159 -10.56 -8.75 17.45
CA MET A 159 -11.09 -9.61 18.52
C MET A 159 -11.66 -10.96 18.02
N LEU A 160 -11.50 -11.29 16.73
CA LEU A 160 -11.98 -12.54 16.10
C LEU A 160 -13.47 -12.86 16.33
N CYS A 161 -14.35 -11.85 16.25
CA CYS A 161 -15.79 -12.05 16.47
C CYS A 161 -16.57 -12.68 15.29
N GLY A 162 -15.96 -12.82 14.11
CA GLY A 162 -16.56 -13.43 12.91
C GLY A 162 -17.66 -12.59 12.22
N LYS A 163 -17.92 -11.35 12.64
CA LYS A 163 -18.95 -10.50 11.99
C LYS A 163 -18.62 -10.17 10.54
N CYS A 164 -17.36 -9.84 10.25
CA CYS A 164 -16.93 -9.48 8.90
C CYS A 164 -17.07 -10.65 7.92
N GLU A 165 -16.78 -11.88 8.35
CA GLU A 165 -17.00 -13.09 7.57
C GLU A 165 -18.49 -13.30 7.25
N LYS A 166 -19.36 -13.21 8.26
CA LYS A 166 -20.82 -13.42 8.11
C LYS A 166 -21.49 -12.47 7.13
N VAL A 167 -21.02 -11.22 7.05
CA VAL A 167 -21.60 -10.19 6.17
C VAL A 167 -20.92 -10.13 4.81
N CYS A 168 -19.84 -10.88 4.58
CA CYS A 168 -19.11 -10.84 3.32
C CYS A 168 -19.89 -11.61 2.24
N PRO A 169 -20.40 -10.93 1.19
CA PRO A 169 -21.25 -11.58 0.18
C PRO A 169 -20.47 -12.57 -0.70
N THR A 170 -19.15 -12.40 -0.83
CA THR A 170 -18.28 -13.23 -1.67
C THR A 170 -17.42 -14.21 -0.87
N GLN A 171 -17.61 -14.29 0.44
CA GLN A 171 -16.83 -15.17 1.33
C GLN A 171 -15.31 -14.97 1.16
N ALA A 172 -14.88 -13.72 1.05
CA ALA A 172 -13.48 -13.36 0.84
C ALA A 172 -12.65 -13.38 2.14
N ILE A 173 -13.27 -13.41 3.32
CA ILE A 173 -12.51 -13.38 4.58
C ILE A 173 -11.85 -14.74 4.82
N ASP A 174 -10.53 -14.74 5.03
CA ASP A 174 -9.74 -15.93 5.31
C ASP A 174 -8.77 -15.68 6.47
N TYR A 175 -9.16 -16.13 7.67
CA TYR A 175 -8.34 -15.98 8.88
C TYR A 175 -7.10 -16.87 8.90
N PHE A 176 -7.03 -17.87 8.01
CA PHE A 176 -5.92 -18.81 7.93
C PHE A 176 -4.94 -18.48 6.81
N GLN A 177 -5.12 -17.32 6.15
CA GLN A 177 -4.21 -16.87 5.11
C GLN A 177 -2.78 -16.75 5.68
N GLU A 178 -1.85 -17.48 5.07
CA GLU A 178 -0.42 -17.41 5.42
C GLU A 178 0.31 -16.37 4.54
N PRO A 179 1.42 -15.78 5.03
CA PRO A 179 2.28 -14.96 4.20
C PRO A 179 2.77 -15.72 2.97
N ASN A 180 2.74 -15.09 1.79
CA ASN A 180 3.21 -15.68 0.55
C ASN A 180 4.59 -15.15 0.19
N THR A 181 5.60 -16.03 0.22
CA THR A 181 6.97 -15.66 -0.15
C THR A 181 7.29 -16.13 -1.55
N PHE A 182 7.75 -15.22 -2.41
CA PHE A 182 8.11 -15.50 -3.79
C PHE A 182 9.31 -14.65 -4.23
N SER A 183 9.85 -14.95 -5.40
CA SER A 183 10.96 -14.21 -6.00
C SER A 183 10.59 -13.65 -7.36
N LEU A 184 11.02 -12.41 -7.61
CA LEU A 184 10.96 -11.76 -8.91
C LEU A 184 12.37 -11.57 -9.45
N THR A 185 12.56 -11.86 -10.73
CA THR A 185 13.80 -11.55 -11.44
C THR A 185 13.59 -10.37 -12.38
N ALA A 186 14.56 -9.46 -12.41
CA ALA A 186 14.54 -8.28 -13.27
C ALA A 186 15.93 -7.95 -13.80
N LYS A 187 16.01 -7.26 -14.94
CA LYS A 187 17.30 -6.75 -15.46
C LYS A 187 17.72 -5.46 -14.78
N THR A 188 16.73 -4.63 -14.42
CA THR A 188 16.93 -3.33 -13.78
C THR A 188 16.00 -3.18 -12.58
N ALA A 189 16.44 -2.48 -11.55
CA ALA A 189 15.61 -2.10 -10.42
C ALA A 189 15.67 -0.58 -10.21
N VAL A 190 14.52 0.04 -9.96
CA VAL A 190 14.39 1.46 -9.65
C VAL A 190 13.83 1.60 -8.25
N LEU A 191 14.57 2.27 -7.36
CA LEU A 191 14.17 2.47 -5.97
C LEU A 191 13.43 3.80 -5.82
N THR A 192 12.15 3.72 -5.48
CA THR A 192 11.23 4.85 -5.31
C THR A 192 10.47 4.76 -3.98
N THR A 193 11.16 4.38 -2.91
CA THR A 193 10.61 4.12 -1.57
C THR A 193 10.11 5.36 -0.83
N GLY A 194 10.21 6.55 -1.43
CA GLY A 194 9.73 7.80 -0.84
C GLY A 194 10.61 8.31 0.30
N PHE A 195 9.98 8.89 1.32
CA PHE A 195 10.63 9.51 2.47
C PHE A 195 9.82 9.28 3.73
N GLU A 196 10.45 9.49 4.89
CA GLU A 196 9.81 9.58 6.19
C GLU A 196 10.09 10.94 6.83
N LEU A 197 9.14 11.42 7.63
CA LEU A 197 9.33 12.64 8.42
C LEU A 197 10.23 12.35 9.63
N THR A 198 11.01 13.34 10.03
CA THR A 198 11.67 13.31 11.34
C THR A 198 10.61 13.26 12.45
N SER A 199 10.79 12.35 13.40
CA SER A 199 9.84 12.18 14.51
C SER A 199 9.71 13.47 15.32
N VAL A 200 8.48 13.80 15.72
CA VAL A 200 8.21 14.89 16.67
C VAL A 200 8.85 14.65 18.04
N ALA A 201 9.07 13.38 18.42
CA ALA A 201 9.78 13.01 19.65
C ALA A 201 11.24 13.51 19.67
N ASP A 202 11.87 13.59 18.51
CA ASP A 202 13.26 14.06 18.36
C ASP A 202 13.36 15.60 18.44
N LYS A 203 12.22 16.31 18.41
CA LYS A 203 12.17 17.78 18.46
C LYS A 203 11.99 18.24 19.91
N HIS A 204 13.07 18.14 20.69
CA HIS A 204 13.13 18.50 22.10
C HIS A 204 12.57 19.91 22.39
N GLN A 205 12.91 20.89 21.56
CA GLN A 205 12.50 22.29 21.71
C GLN A 205 11.00 22.50 21.46
N TYR A 206 10.31 21.54 20.81
CA TYR A 206 8.89 21.60 20.48
C TYR A 206 8.05 20.65 21.35
N GLY A 207 8.59 20.23 22.51
CA GLY A 207 7.84 19.45 23.49
C GLY A 207 7.80 17.95 23.24
N LYS A 208 8.64 17.40 22.34
CA LYS A 208 8.81 15.95 22.11
C LYS A 208 7.51 15.18 21.80
N GLY A 209 6.52 15.84 21.20
CA GLY A 209 5.22 15.23 20.95
C GLY A 209 4.31 15.08 22.18
N GLU A 210 4.67 15.67 23.33
CA GLU A 210 3.82 15.67 24.53
C GLU A 210 2.78 16.80 24.49
N ILE A 211 3.00 17.85 23.70
CA ILE A 211 2.09 18.98 23.57
C ILE A 211 1.01 18.64 22.52
N PRO A 212 -0.28 18.48 22.89
CA PRO A 212 -1.30 17.94 21.98
C PRO A 212 -1.53 18.76 20.70
N ASN A 213 -1.34 20.08 20.78
CA ASN A 213 -1.56 21.00 19.67
C ASN A 213 -0.30 21.19 18.80
N VAL A 214 0.80 20.48 19.08
CA VAL A 214 1.99 20.45 18.23
C VAL A 214 1.91 19.20 17.38
N ILE A 215 1.55 19.40 16.11
CA ILE A 215 1.39 18.34 15.12
C ILE A 215 2.44 18.50 14.00
N ASP A 216 2.75 17.42 13.30
CA ASP A 216 3.62 17.49 12.13
C ASP A 216 2.88 17.95 10.87
N SER A 217 3.65 18.19 9.79
CA SER A 217 3.10 18.70 8.54
C SER A 217 2.18 17.72 7.82
N LEU A 218 2.44 16.41 7.93
CA LEU A 218 1.57 15.41 7.30
C LEU A 218 0.29 15.20 8.11
N GLN A 219 0.37 15.29 9.44
CA GLN A 219 -0.80 15.35 10.32
C GLN A 219 -1.71 16.53 9.95
N MET A 220 -1.13 17.71 9.69
CA MET A 220 -1.89 18.89 9.26
C MET A 220 -2.64 18.66 7.93
N GLU A 221 -2.07 17.91 6.98
CA GLU A 221 -2.73 17.56 5.71
C GLU A 221 -3.94 16.64 5.87
N ARG A 222 -4.13 16.03 7.06
CA ARG A 222 -5.24 15.10 7.37
C ARG A 222 -6.35 15.73 8.21
N LEU A 223 -6.21 17.00 8.62
CA LEU A 223 -7.23 17.79 9.33
C LEU A 223 -8.15 18.51 8.34
#